data_AF-A0A3E2TVG8-F1
#
_entry.id   AF-A0A3E2TVG8-F1
#
_cell.length_a   1.000
_cell.length_b   1.000
_cell.length_c   1.000
_cell.angle_alpha   90.00
_cell.angle_beta   90.00
_cell.angle_gamma   90.00
#
_symmetry.space_group_name_H-M   'P 1'
#
loop_
_entity.id
_entity.type
_entity.pdbx_description
1 polymer ?
#
loop_
_entity_poly.entity_id
_entity_poly.type
_entity_poly.pdbx_seq_one_letter_code
_entity_poly.pdbx_strand_id
1 'polypeptide(L)'
;MIKEPESKRVFITDPALATAGSILKTLEHMKKYGFKDENVVIMAMFGCQSGIERIFKEHPEVKLFLVHMADGIREDGYLLPYNGDTGDRLYGVRENEYVI
;
A
#
# COMPACT_ATOMS: atom_id res chain seq x y z
N MET A 1 -10.32 20.36 10.11
CA MET A 1 -9.29 19.54 10.80
C MET A 1 -9.98 18.33 11.41
N ILE A 2 -9.37 17.14 11.33
CA ILE A 2 -9.89 15.93 12.00
C ILE A 2 -9.70 16.13 13.51
N LYS A 3 -10.75 15.89 14.30
CA LYS A 3 -10.70 15.99 15.77
C LYS A 3 -10.12 14.71 16.36
N GLU A 4 -9.22 14.86 17.33
CA GLU A 4 -8.61 13.76 18.10
C GLU A 4 -8.07 12.63 17.21
N PRO A 5 -7.21 12.93 16.21
CA PRO A 5 -6.70 11.96 15.24
C PRO A 5 -6.01 10.76 15.91
N GLU A 6 -5.38 10.95 17.06
CA GLU A 6 -4.75 9.93 17.88
C GLU A 6 -5.73 8.87 18.41
N SER A 7 -7.03 9.18 18.47
CA SER A 7 -8.10 8.28 18.91
C SER A 7 -8.79 7.54 17.75
N LYS A 8 -8.47 7.87 16.49
CA LYS A 8 -9.16 7.36 15.31
C LYS A 8 -8.44 6.15 14.72
N ARG A 9 -9.21 5.12 14.40
CA ARG A 9 -8.74 4.01 13.56
C ARG A 9 -8.70 4.44 12.09
N VAL A 10 -7.63 4.08 11.39
CA VAL A 10 -7.47 4.37 9.97
C VAL A 10 -7.28 3.08 9.20
N PHE A 11 -7.98 2.97 8.08
CA PHE A 11 -7.83 1.88 7.13
C PHE A 11 -7.18 2.43 5.86
N ILE A 12 -6.00 1.93 5.52
CA ILE A 12 -5.34 2.22 4.24
C ILE A 12 -5.64 1.04 3.32
N THR A 13 -6.37 1.29 2.24
CA THR A 13 -6.75 0.25 1.27
C THR A 13 -5.98 0.46 -0.02
N ASP A 14 -5.20 -0.54 -0.42
CA ASP A 14 -4.41 -0.51 -1.65
C ASP A 14 -4.48 -1.88 -2.33
N PRO A 15 -5.02 -2.00 -3.55
CA PRO A 15 -5.07 -3.28 -4.24
C PRO A 15 -3.72 -4.00 -4.35
N ALA A 16 -2.61 -3.26 -4.54
CA ALA A 16 -1.30 -3.86 -4.84
C ALA A 16 -0.16 -3.23 -4.03
N LEU A 17 0.36 -3.99 -3.06
CA LEU A 17 1.50 -3.63 -2.22
C LEU A 17 2.82 -4.16 -2.83
N ALA A 18 3.35 -3.43 -3.80
CA ALA A 18 4.65 -3.72 -4.40
C ALA A 18 5.81 -3.22 -3.52
N THR A 19 6.44 -2.10 -3.87
CA THR A 19 7.65 -1.57 -3.18
C THR A 19 7.37 -0.89 -1.83
N ALA A 20 6.09 -0.85 -1.42
CA ALA A 20 5.54 -0.12 -0.27
C ALA A 20 5.69 1.41 -0.31
N GLY A 21 6.24 2.01 -1.37
CA GLY A 21 6.51 3.44 -1.43
C GLY A 21 5.29 4.33 -1.15
N SER A 22 4.14 4.02 -1.75
CA SER A 22 2.89 4.76 -1.57
C SER A 22 2.35 4.66 -0.13
N ILE A 23 2.41 3.46 0.46
CA ILE A 23 1.96 3.21 1.83
C ILE A 23 2.85 3.96 2.83
N LEU A 24 4.18 3.88 2.69
CA LEU A 24 5.11 4.56 3.59
C LEU A 24 4.94 6.09 3.54
N LYS A 25 4.78 6.65 2.34
CA LYS A 25 4.51 8.08 2.18
C LYS A 25 3.17 8.49 2.81
N THR A 26 2.15 7.63 2.70
CA THR A 26 0.86 7.82 3.36
C THR A 26 1.01 7.83 4.88
N LEU A 27 1.73 6.87 5.45
CA LEU A 27 1.99 6.79 6.90
C LEU A 27 2.78 8.01 7.40
N GLU A 28 3.83 8.43 6.70
CA GLU A 28 4.58 9.65 7.02
C GLU A 28 3.67 10.88 7.04
N HIS A 29 2.79 11.00 6.04
CA HIS A 29 1.84 12.11 5.97
C HIS A 29 0.84 12.07 7.13
N MET A 30 0.27 10.91 7.44
CA MET A 30 -0.67 10.74 8.54
C MET A 30 -0.08 11.09 9.91
N LYS A 31 1.19 10.74 10.16
CA LYS A 31 1.89 11.14 11.40
C LYS A 31 1.92 12.67 11.57
N LYS A 32 2.06 13.44 10.49
CA LYS A 32 2.03 14.92 10.52
C LYS A 32 0.68 15.48 11.00
N TYR A 33 -0.39 14.70 10.88
CA TYR A 33 -1.72 15.06 11.37
C TYR A 33 -2.07 14.43 12.72
N GLY A 34 -1.14 13.76 13.41
CA GLY A 34 -1.35 13.22 14.75
C GLY A 34 -1.96 11.81 14.82
N PHE A 35 -2.07 11.11 13.70
CA PHE A 35 -2.45 9.69 13.72
C PHE A 35 -1.31 8.83 14.27
N LYS A 36 -1.67 7.74 14.96
CA LYS A 36 -0.74 6.79 15.55
C LYS A 36 -0.71 5.47 14.79
N ASP A 37 0.47 4.91 14.61
CA ASP A 37 0.68 3.65 13.86
C ASP A 37 -0.13 2.48 14.45
N GLU A 38 -0.24 2.39 15.78
CA GLU A 38 -1.03 1.39 16.51
C GLU A 38 -2.53 1.35 16.11
N ASN A 39 -3.02 2.44 15.53
CA ASN A 39 -4.41 2.60 15.07
C ASN A 39 -4.58 2.41 13.56
N VAL A 40 -3.50 2.10 12.83
CA VAL A 40 -3.54 1.92 11.37
C VAL A 40 -3.66 0.45 11.01
N VAL A 41 -4.57 0.17 10.08
CA VAL A 41 -4.74 -1.12 9.43
C VAL A 41 -4.55 -0.94 7.92
N ILE A 42 -3.54 -1.57 7.35
CA ILE A 42 -3.32 -1.64 5.91
C ILE A 42 -4.02 -2.90 5.39
N MET A 43 -4.74 -2.76 4.28
CA MET A 43 -5.47 -3.85 3.63
C MET A 43 -5.09 -3.89 2.15
N ALA A 44 -4.54 -5.00 1.70
CA ALA A 44 -4.14 -5.20 0.32
C ALA A 44 -4.57 -6.56 -0.24
N MET A 45 -4.84 -6.61 -1.54
CA MET A 45 -5.16 -7.86 -2.23
C MET A 45 -3.90 -8.64 -2.54
N PHE A 46 -2.91 -7.97 -3.14
CA PHE A 46 -1.64 -8.57 -3.56
C PHE A 46 -0.48 -7.82 -2.93
N GLY A 47 0.59 -8.52 -2.58
CA GLY A 47 1.76 -7.87 -1.99
C GLY A 47 2.96 -8.78 -1.90
N CYS A 48 4.15 -8.21 -1.86
CA CYS A 48 5.39 -8.97 -1.83
C CYS A 48 6.12 -8.84 -0.48
N GLN A 49 6.93 -9.85 -0.16
CA GLN A 49 7.66 -9.92 1.11
C GLN A 49 8.54 -8.68 1.36
N SER A 50 9.28 -8.20 0.35
CA SER A 50 10.19 -7.07 0.50
C SER A 50 9.48 -5.74 0.82
N GLY A 51 8.31 -5.50 0.23
CA GLY A 51 7.48 -4.34 0.56
C GLY A 51 6.94 -4.42 1.99
N ILE A 52 6.49 -5.60 2.41
CA ILE A 52 5.96 -5.85 3.75
C ILE A 52 7.03 -5.65 4.81
N GLU A 53 8.21 -6.24 4.63
CA GLU A 53 9.34 -6.08 5.53
C GLU A 53 9.74 -4.61 5.69
N ARG A 54 9.72 -3.86 4.59
CA ARG A 54 10.01 -2.43 4.62
C ARG A 54 8.98 -1.65 5.45
N ILE A 55 7.69 -1.97 5.32
CA ILE A 55 6.64 -1.38 6.16
C ILE A 55 6.90 -1.66 7.63
N PHE A 56 7.09 -2.93 8.01
CA PHE A 56 7.26 -3.29 9.42
C PHE A 56 8.60 -2.81 10.01
N LYS A 57 9.63 -2.61 9.18
CA LYS A 57 10.89 -2.00 9.60
C LYS A 57 10.72 -0.53 10.00
N GLU A 58 9.92 0.23 9.24
CA GLU A 58 9.71 1.67 9.45
C GLU A 58 8.53 1.97 10.39
N HIS A 59 7.54 1.08 10.43
CA HIS A 59 6.27 1.22 11.15
C HIS A 59 5.84 -0.11 11.78
N PRO A 60 6.52 -0.58 12.85
CA PRO A 60 6.29 -1.92 13.42
C PRO A 60 4.92 -2.10 14.08
N GLU A 61 4.20 -1.02 14.41
CA GLU A 61 2.93 -1.06 15.15
C GLU A 61 1.69 -1.13 14.25
N VAL A 62 1.85 -0.92 12.93
CA VAL A 62 0.72 -1.03 12.00
C VAL A 62 0.28 -2.48 11.84
N LYS A 63 -0.99 -2.69 11.52
CA LYS A 63 -1.50 -4.02 11.15
C LYS A 63 -1.59 -4.13 9.64
N LEU A 64 -1.29 -5.29 9.09
CA LEU A 64 -1.43 -5.58 7.67
C LEU A 64 -2.31 -6.81 7.46
N PHE A 65 -3.35 -6.66 6.64
CA PHE A 65 -4.10 -7.77 6.07
C PHE A 65 -3.77 -7.87 4.59
N LEU A 66 -3.28 -9.05 4.20
CA LEU A 66 -2.93 -9.36 2.83
C LEU A 66 -3.68 -10.60 2.38
N VAL A 67 -4.35 -10.54 1.22
CA VAL A 67 -5.09 -11.69 0.69
C VAL A 67 -4.15 -12.69 0.01
N HIS A 68 -3.18 -12.20 -0.77
CA HIS A 68 -2.25 -13.07 -1.49
C HIS A 68 -0.83 -12.50 -1.49
N MET A 69 0.13 -13.37 -1.17
CA MET A 69 1.56 -13.08 -1.26
C MET A 69 2.04 -13.35 -2.68
N ALA A 70 2.57 -12.32 -3.34
CA ALA A 70 3.21 -12.38 -4.65
C ALA A 70 4.59 -13.05 -4.57
N ASP A 71 5.03 -13.63 -5.68
CA ASP A 71 6.32 -14.34 -5.78
C ASP A 71 7.52 -13.39 -5.67
N GLY A 72 7.32 -12.13 -6.04
CA GLY A 72 8.36 -11.10 -5.99
C GLY A 72 7.92 -9.82 -6.68
N ILE A 73 8.90 -8.95 -6.93
CA ILE A 73 8.73 -7.73 -7.73
C ILE A 73 9.71 -7.79 -8.90
N ARG A 74 9.24 -7.43 -10.10
CA ARG A 74 10.08 -7.19 -11.27
C ARG A 74 10.84 -5.86 -11.12
N GLU A 75 11.88 -5.66 -11.93
CA GLU A 75 12.73 -4.44 -11.88
C GLU A 75 11.95 -3.13 -12.12
N ASP A 76 10.86 -3.19 -12.89
CA ASP A 76 9.96 -2.08 -13.18
C ASP A 76 8.85 -1.88 -12.12
N GLY A 77 8.89 -2.61 -11.01
CA GLY A 77 8.02 -2.41 -9.86
C GLY A 77 6.71 -3.20 -9.86
N TYR A 78 6.46 -4.05 -10.86
CA TYR A 78 5.27 -4.89 -10.90
C TYR A 78 5.42 -6.19 -10.10
N LEU A 79 4.34 -6.63 -9.47
CA LEU A 79 4.29 -7.88 -8.70
C LEU A 79 4.27 -9.11 -9.62
N LEU A 80 5.09 -10.12 -9.33
CA LEU A 80 5.03 -11.42 -10.00
C LEU A 80 4.05 -12.38 -9.29
N PRO A 81 3.29 -13.23 -9.99
CA PRO A 81 3.28 -13.46 -11.45
C PRO A 81 2.30 -12.55 -12.21
N TYR A 82 1.85 -11.46 -11.59
CA TYR A 82 0.82 -10.60 -12.15
C TYR A 82 1.37 -9.68 -13.24
N ASN A 83 0.56 -9.46 -14.27
CA ASN A 83 0.89 -8.56 -15.37
C ASN A 83 -0.13 -7.43 -15.44
N GLY A 84 0.38 -6.23 -15.75
CA GLY A 84 -0.39 -5.01 -15.92
C GLY A 84 -0.58 -4.20 -14.64
N ASP A 85 -0.99 -2.95 -14.83
CA ASP A 85 -1.28 -2.00 -13.76
C ASP A 85 -2.65 -2.27 -13.13
N THR A 86 -2.75 -2.12 -11.81
CA THR A 86 -4.01 -2.40 -11.11
C THR A 86 -5.05 -1.31 -11.35
N GLY A 87 -4.64 -0.05 -11.44
CA GLY A 87 -5.51 1.08 -11.75
C GLY A 87 -6.06 0.96 -13.16
N ASP A 88 -5.21 0.69 -14.16
CA ASP A 88 -5.63 0.53 -15.55
C ASP A 88 -6.63 -0.61 -15.72
N ARG A 89 -6.46 -1.73 -14.99
CA ARG A 89 -7.39 -2.86 -15.04
C ARG A 89 -8.72 -2.59 -14.36
N LEU A 90 -8.74 -1.76 -13.32
CA LEU A 90 -9.96 -1.41 -12.59
C LEU A 90 -10.76 -0.30 -13.26
N TYR A 91 -10.08 0.67 -13.86
CA TYR A 91 -10.70 1.92 -14.32
C TYR A 91 -10.54 2.19 -15.82
N GLY A 92 -9.82 1.31 -16.53
CA GLY A 92 -9.43 1.53 -17.92
C GLY A 92 -8.17 2.38 -18.04
N VAL A 93 -7.46 2.19 -19.14
CA VAL A 93 -6.34 3.05 -19.51
C VAL A 93 -6.85 4.44 -19.89
N ARG A 94 -6.06 5.47 -19.62
CA ARG A 94 -6.36 6.82 -20.12
C ARG A 94 -6.34 6.77 -21.64
N GLU A 95 -7.31 7.40 -22.31
CA GLU A 95 -7.26 7.63 -23.75
C GLU A 95 -5.89 8.28 -24.05
N ASN A 96 -4.98 7.55 -24.71
CA ASN A 96 -3.58 7.88 -25.09
C ASN A 96 -2.43 7.19 -24.31
N GLU A 97 -2.67 6.30 -23.35
CA GLU A 97 -1.61 5.47 -22.74
C GLU A 97 -1.94 3.99 -22.92
N TYR A 98 -1.67 3.42 -24.09
CA TYR A 98 -1.63 1.97 -24.25
C TYR A 98 -0.34 1.45 -23.62
N VAL A 99 -0.43 1.00 -22.36
CA VAL A 99 0.62 0.20 -21.74
C VAL A 99 0.32 -1.26 -22.08
N ILE A 100 0.95 -1.73 -23.17
CA ILE A 100 0.98 -3.15 -23.55
C ILE A 100 2.16 -3.83 -22.86
#